data_AF-T0ZKY4-F1
#
_entry.id   AF-T0ZKY4-F1
#
_cell.length_a   1.000
_cell.length_b   1.000
_cell.length_c   1.000
_cell.angle_alpha   90.00
_cell.angle_beta   90.00
_cell.angle_gamma   90.00
#
_symmetry.space_group_name_H-M   'P 1'
#
loop_
_entity.id
_entity.type
_entity.pdbx_description
1 polymer ?
#
loop_
_entity_poly.entity_id
_entity_poly.type
_entity_poly.pdbx_seq_one_letter_code
_entity_poly.pdbx_strand_id
1 'polypeptide(L)'
;AYSDTGLAADTAYYYTVEAVNAAGSSPASNEATATTTALPVAAVSSFTVNDGSAQRSMVTSVTVTFNQAVTLQTGAITLGLNGGGSIATIVTNPSGDNTTFLIT
;
A
#
# COMPACT_ATOMS: atom_id res chain seq x y z
N ALA A 1 23.10 6.14 -21.69
CA ALA A 1 22.43 6.06 -20.38
C ALA A 1 21.73 4.71 -20.28
N TYR A 2 21.68 4.11 -19.10
CA TYR A 2 20.98 2.85 -18.83
C TYR A 2 19.85 3.10 -17.83
N SER A 3 18.75 2.38 -17.96
CA SER A 3 17.60 2.46 -17.05
C SER A 3 17.37 1.09 -16.43
N ASP A 4 17.70 0.97 -15.14
CA ASP A 4 17.40 -0.22 -14.37
C ASP A 4 15.96 -0.14 -13.83
N THR A 5 15.16 -1.18 -14.02
CA THR A 5 13.72 -1.18 -13.70
C THR A 5 13.31 -2.46 -13.00
N GLY A 6 12.19 -2.44 -12.27
CA GLY A 6 11.72 -3.61 -11.50
C GLY A 6 12.41 -3.78 -10.15
N LEU A 7 13.09 -2.74 -9.67
CA LEU A 7 13.75 -2.70 -8.37
C LEU A 7 12.74 -2.52 -7.23
N ALA A 8 13.07 -3.03 -6.04
CA ALA A 8 12.28 -2.81 -4.84
C ALA A 8 12.26 -1.32 -4.50
N ALA A 9 11.12 -0.81 -4.05
CA ALA A 9 10.97 0.57 -3.59
C ALA A 9 11.72 0.81 -2.28
N ASP A 10 12.04 2.07 -2.01
CA ASP A 10 12.75 2.51 -0.79
C ASP A 10 14.04 1.73 -0.50
N THR A 11 14.75 1.31 -1.55
CA THR A 11 15.92 0.44 -1.46
C THR A 11 17.13 1.10 -2.12
N ALA A 12 18.26 1.11 -1.41
CA ALA A 12 19.53 1.59 -1.94
C ALA A 12 20.19 0.52 -2.81
N TYR A 13 20.61 0.92 -4.02
CA TYR A 13 21.34 0.09 -4.96
C TYR A 13 22.70 0.72 -5.29
N TYR A 14 23.67 -0.15 -5.56
CA TYR A 14 25.05 0.20 -5.80
C TYR A 14 25.47 -0.39 -7.15
N TYR A 15 26.11 0.44 -7.98
CA TYR A 15 26.44 0.10 -9.35
C TYR A 15 27.90 0.39 -9.64
N THR A 16 28.54 -0.55 -10.33
CA THR A 16 29.83 -0.38 -11.00
C THR A 16 29.69 -0.77 -12.46
N VAL A 17 30.60 -0.29 -13.31
CA VAL A 17 30.62 -0.62 -14.74
C VAL A 17 32.00 -1.12 -15.11
N GLU A 18 32.04 -2.21 -15.87
CA GLU A 18 33.24 -2.76 -16.50
C GLU A 18 33.11 -2.70 -18.02
N ALA A 19 34.21 -2.41 -18.72
CA ALA A 19 34.28 -2.53 -20.17
C ALA A 19 34.76 -3.94 -20.54
N VAL A 20 34.09 -4.60 -21.47
CA VAL A 20 34.43 -5.97 -21.91
C VAL A 20 34.82 -5.97 -23.39
N ASN A 21 35.91 -6.67 -23.72
CA ASN A 21 36.32 -6.94 -25.11
C ASN A 21 36.83 -8.38 -25.27
N ALA A 22 37.36 -8.73 -26.45
CA ALA A 22 37.84 -10.09 -26.75
C ALA A 22 39.02 -10.57 -25.87
N ALA A 23 39.77 -9.64 -25.26
CA ALA A 23 40.88 -9.94 -24.35
C ALA A 23 40.45 -10.02 -22.87
N GLY A 24 39.23 -9.63 -22.52
CA GLY A 24 38.67 -9.72 -21.17
C GLY A 24 37.92 -8.46 -20.70
N SER A 25 37.66 -8.38 -19.39
CA SER A 25 37.06 -7.22 -18.71
C SER A 25 38.11 -6.23 -18.19
N SER A 26 37.78 -4.95 -18.16
CA SER A 26 38.54 -3.92 -17.44
C SER A 26 38.35 -4.05 -15.93
N PRO A 27 39.15 -3.33 -15.11
CA PRO A 27 38.75 -3.05 -13.73
C PRO A 27 37.40 -2.34 -13.67
N ALA A 28 36.67 -2.54 -12.57
CA ALA A 28 35.43 -1.84 -12.28
C ALA A 28 35.65 -0.33 -12.12
N SER A 29 34.64 0.45 -12.51
CA SER A 29 34.56 1.89 -12.20
C SER A 29 34.50 2.15 -10.69
N ASN A 30 34.51 3.43 -10.30
CA ASN A 30 34.02 3.80 -8.98
C ASN A 30 32.56 3.38 -8.80
N GLU A 31 32.17 3.12 -7.56
CA GLU A 31 30.78 2.83 -7.20
C GLU A 31 29.93 4.09 -7.32
N ALA A 32 28.71 3.92 -7.83
CA ALA A 32 27.64 4.90 -7.80
C ALA A 32 26.47 4.34 -7.00
N THR A 33 25.77 5.18 -6.24
CA THR A 33 24.61 4.79 -5.45
C THR A 33 23.36 5.55 -5.86
N ALA A 34 22.22 4.86 -5.81
CA ALA A 34 20.92 5.46 -5.99
C ALA A 34 19.90 4.73 -5.10
N THR A 35 19.01 5.50 -4.48
CA THR A 35 17.89 4.96 -3.70
C THR A 35 16.60 5.09 -4.51
N THR A 36 15.87 3.99 -4.64
CA THR A 36 14.56 4.01 -5.29
C THR A 36 13.55 4.78 -4.44
N THR A 37 12.58 5.42 -5.08
CA THR A 37 11.53 6.15 -4.37
C THR A 37 10.65 5.18 -3.58
N ALA A 38 10.30 5.56 -2.36
CA ALA A 38 9.32 4.83 -1.57
C ALA A 38 7.95 4.81 -2.25
N LEU A 39 7.20 3.72 -2.04
CA LEU A 39 5.80 3.67 -2.49
C LEU A 39 4.96 4.65 -1.65
N PRO A 40 3.94 5.29 -2.24
CA PRO A 40 3.01 6.12 -1.49
C PRO A 40 2.30 5.27 -0.43
N VAL A 41 2.07 5.87 0.74
CA VAL A 41 1.27 5.26 1.81
C VAL A 41 -0.20 5.36 1.45
N ALA A 42 -0.93 4.26 1.60
CA ALA A 42 -2.37 4.25 1.34
C ALA A 42 -3.10 5.18 2.32
N ALA A 43 -4.04 5.95 1.78
CA ALA A 43 -4.91 6.84 2.55
C ALA A 43 -6.37 6.45 2.35
N VAL A 44 -7.18 6.63 3.40
CA VAL A 44 -8.64 6.51 3.28
C VAL A 44 -9.15 7.65 2.41
N SER A 45 -9.76 7.31 1.28
CA SER A 45 -10.32 8.26 0.33
C SER A 45 -11.81 8.51 0.56
N SER A 46 -12.54 7.50 1.05
CA SER A 46 -13.95 7.66 1.41
C SER A 46 -14.37 6.74 2.55
N PHE A 47 -15.40 7.19 3.26
CA PHE A 47 -16.05 6.47 4.35
C PHE A 47 -17.55 6.67 4.23
N THR A 48 -18.30 5.58 4.07
CA THR A 48 -19.75 5.61 3.90
C THR A 48 -20.40 4.73 4.95
N VAL A 49 -21.39 5.27 5.66
CA VAL A 49 -22.21 4.51 6.61
C VAL A 49 -23.46 4.04 5.89
N ASN A 50 -23.77 2.75 5.96
CA ASN A 50 -24.91 2.15 5.27
C ASN A 50 -24.95 2.55 3.78
N ASP A 51 -25.96 3.32 3.38
CA ASP A 51 -26.23 3.79 2.02
C ASP A 51 -25.66 5.20 1.72
N GLY A 52 -24.99 5.82 2.69
CA GLY A 52 -24.44 7.18 2.58
C GLY A 52 -25.45 8.29 2.81
N SER A 53 -26.72 7.96 3.08
CA SER A 53 -27.74 8.93 3.47
C SER A 53 -27.51 9.42 4.91
N ALA A 54 -28.17 10.52 5.29
CA ALA A 54 -28.15 10.99 6.68
C ALA A 54 -28.69 9.90 7.62
N GLN A 55 -27.79 9.26 8.36
CA GLN A 55 -28.10 8.11 9.19
C GLN A 55 -28.74 8.56 10.51
N ARG A 56 -30.03 8.21 10.71
CA ARG A 56 -30.79 8.52 11.93
C ARG A 56 -31.21 7.28 12.72
N SER A 57 -30.75 6.10 12.32
CA SER A 57 -31.14 4.80 12.87
C SER A 57 -29.93 3.86 12.97
N MET A 58 -30.17 2.55 13.06
CA MET A 58 -29.14 1.52 13.18
C MET A 58 -28.09 1.56 12.05
N VAL A 59 -26.82 1.46 12.42
CA VAL A 59 -25.70 1.21 11.49
C VAL A 59 -25.58 -0.30 11.32
N THR A 60 -25.71 -0.77 10.09
CA THR A 60 -25.57 -2.19 9.74
C THR A 60 -24.29 -2.46 8.97
N SER A 61 -23.73 -1.44 8.32
CA SER A 61 -22.46 -1.57 7.63
C SER A 61 -21.72 -0.24 7.54
N VAL A 62 -20.42 -0.36 7.36
CA VAL A 62 -19.52 0.74 7.05
C VAL A 62 -18.69 0.32 5.85
N THR A 63 -18.63 1.17 4.83
CA THR A 63 -17.76 0.96 3.67
C THR A 63 -16.58 1.95 3.75
N VAL A 64 -15.37 1.42 3.71
CA VAL A 64 -14.13 2.20 3.70
C VAL A 64 -13.44 1.98 2.37
N THR A 65 -13.08 3.06 1.67
CA THR A 65 -12.30 2.99 0.43
C THR A 65 -10.95 3.65 0.63
N PHE A 66 -9.90 3.01 0.15
CA PHE A 66 -8.54 3.54 0.08
C PHE A 66 -8.24 4.07 -1.32
N ASN A 67 -7.29 4.99 -1.44
CA ASN A 67 -6.83 5.53 -2.72
C ASN A 67 -5.93 4.56 -3.52
N GLN A 68 -5.53 3.44 -2.93
CA GLN A 68 -4.72 2.38 -3.53
C GLN A 68 -5.00 1.05 -2.81
N ALA A 69 -4.56 -0.07 -3.39
CA ALA A 69 -4.76 -1.39 -2.80
C ALA A 69 -4.02 -1.54 -1.45
N VAL A 70 -4.69 -2.14 -0.46
CA VAL A 70 -4.19 -2.39 0.89
C VAL A 70 -4.38 -3.86 1.25
N THR A 71 -3.36 -4.47 1.82
CA THR A 71 -3.51 -5.78 2.49
C THR A 71 -3.75 -5.53 3.97
N LEU A 72 -4.97 -5.79 4.44
CA LEU A 72 -5.32 -5.63 5.85
C LEU A 72 -4.82 -6.83 6.66
N GLN A 73 -4.18 -6.55 7.79
CA GLN A 73 -3.91 -7.55 8.81
C GLN A 73 -5.14 -7.71 9.73
N THR A 74 -5.22 -8.82 10.45
CA THR A 74 -6.26 -9.02 11.48
C THR A 74 -6.23 -7.87 12.49
N GLY A 75 -7.37 -7.22 12.69
CA GLY A 75 -7.51 -6.08 13.60
C GLY A 75 -7.07 -4.72 13.04
N ALA A 76 -6.71 -4.63 11.75
CA ALA A 76 -6.34 -3.37 11.10
C ALA A 76 -7.48 -2.33 11.07
N ILE A 77 -8.74 -2.79 11.17
CA ILE A 77 -9.91 -1.92 11.30
C ILE A 77 -10.63 -2.29 12.60
N THR A 78 -10.91 -1.28 13.41
CA THR A 78 -11.73 -1.40 14.62
C THR A 78 -12.86 -0.39 14.55
N LEU A 79 -14.05 -0.77 15.00
CA LEU A 79 -15.17 0.13 15.18
C LEU A 79 -15.36 0.39 16.68
N GLY A 80 -15.30 1.65 17.08
CA GLY A 80 -15.50 2.07 18.46
C GLY A 80 -16.89 2.63 18.70
N LEU A 81 -17.41 2.43 19.91
CA LEU A 81 -18.63 3.10 20.38
C LEU A 81 -18.29 4.45 21.03
N ASN A 82 -19.18 5.43 20.89
CA ASN A 82 -19.07 6.68 21.61
C ASN A 82 -19.42 6.42 23.10
N GLY A 83 -18.43 6.55 23.98
CA GLY A 83 -18.51 6.07 25.37
C GLY A 83 -17.54 4.94 25.71
N GLY A 84 -16.78 4.45 24.72
CA GLY A 84 -15.77 3.41 24.89
C GLY A 84 -16.30 2.01 24.53
N GLY A 85 -15.36 1.12 24.24
CA GLY A 85 -15.65 -0.24 23.76
C GLY A 85 -15.51 -0.37 22.24
N SER A 86 -15.27 -1.60 21.80
CA SER A 86 -15.11 -1.96 20.39
C SER A 86 -16.20 -2.94 19.97
N ILE A 87 -16.72 -2.73 18.77
CA ILE A 87 -17.63 -3.65 18.10
C ILE A 87 -16.76 -4.69 17.40
N ALA A 88 -17.09 -5.98 17.59
CA ALA A 88 -16.50 -7.03 16.77
C ALA A 88 -16.91 -6.81 15.32
N THR A 89 -15.95 -6.84 14.40
CA THR A 89 -16.17 -6.52 12.99
C THR A 89 -15.84 -7.72 12.12
N ILE A 90 -16.66 -7.92 11.09
CA ILE A 90 -16.30 -8.75 9.96
C ILE A 90 -15.90 -7.81 8.83
N VAL A 91 -14.63 -7.89 8.42
CA VAL A 91 -14.10 -7.09 7.31
C VAL A 91 -14.03 -7.98 6.08
N THR A 92 -14.71 -7.55 5.02
CA THR A 92 -14.68 -8.21 3.70
C THR A 92 -14.23 -7.23 2.63
N ASN A 93 -13.81 -7.75 1.48
CA ASN A 93 -13.46 -6.97 0.29
C ASN A 93 -14.34 -7.47 -0.87
N PRO A 94 -15.61 -7.01 -0.97
CA PRO A 94 -16.52 -7.50 -2.00
C PRO A 94 -16.09 -7.14 -3.43
N SER A 95 -15.34 -6.05 -3.61
CA SER A 95 -14.82 -5.63 -4.92
C SER A 95 -13.67 -6.51 -5.40
N GLY A 96 -12.96 -7.18 -4.49
CA GLY A 96 -11.79 -8.02 -4.81
C GLY A 96 -10.54 -7.23 -5.22
N ASP A 97 -10.60 -5.90 -5.18
CA ASP A 97 -9.52 -5.00 -5.64
C ASP A 97 -8.57 -4.53 -4.53
N ASN A 98 -8.88 -4.91 -3.28
CA ASN A 98 -8.14 -4.54 -2.07
C ASN A 98 -8.18 -3.03 -1.77
N THR A 99 -9.09 -2.29 -2.41
CA THR A 99 -9.27 -0.86 -2.20
C THR A 99 -10.54 -0.56 -1.40
N THR A 100 -11.60 -1.36 -1.58
CA THR A 100 -12.89 -1.14 -0.91
C THR A 100 -13.23 -2.27 0.04
N PHE A 101 -13.38 -1.93 1.32
CA PHE A 101 -13.70 -2.87 2.38
C PHE A 101 -15.09 -2.58 2.96
N LEU A 102 -15.88 -3.65 3.10
CA LEU A 102 -17.17 -3.63 3.78
C LEU A 102 -16.98 -4.20 5.19
N ILE A 103 -17.38 -3.42 6.19
CA ILE A 103 -17.39 -3.78 7.59
C ILE A 103 -18.82 -3.97 8.06
N THR A 104 -19.12 -5.11 8.67
CA THR A 104 -20.42 -5.46 9.26
C THR A 104 -20.24 -5.99 10.68
#